data_AF-A0A382YBN4-F1
#
_entry.id   AF-A0A382YBN4-F1
#
_cell.length_a   1.000
_cell.length_b   1.000
_cell.length_c   1.000
_cell.angle_alpha   90.00
_cell.angle_beta   90.00
_cell.angle_gamma   90.00
#
_symmetry.space_group_name_H-M   'P 1'
#
loop_
_entity.id
_entity.type
_entity.pdbx_description
1 polymer ?
#
loop_
_entity_poly.entity_id
_entity_poly.type
_entity_poly.pdbx_seq_one_letter_code
_entity_poly.pdbx_strand_id
1 'polypeptide(L)'
;MNKNSDAVAISDKDLHVTLAAGPGWKKFRSKFKNIDFDEPDFKMDIEPNFKVIEKGTSKSWYIKMKNQRDWKDYVTDLFQENIDPGRIFHISLANLTGKVGDSVALVESKN
;
A
#
# COMPACT_ATOMS: atom_id res chain seq x y z
N MET A 1 -12.97 -27.24 -1.23
CA MET A 1 -13.58 -25.90 -1.03
C MET A 1 -12.55 -24.85 -1.38
N ASN A 2 -12.82 -24.03 -2.40
CA ASN A 2 -11.92 -22.96 -2.81
C ASN A 2 -11.97 -21.86 -1.74
N LYS A 3 -10.88 -21.64 -1.00
CA LYS A 3 -10.86 -20.78 0.21
C LYS A 3 -11.04 -19.28 -0.09
N ASN A 4 -11.11 -18.89 -1.37
CA ASN A 4 -11.18 -17.50 -1.83
C ASN A 4 -12.23 -17.31 -2.94
N SER A 5 -13.43 -17.90 -2.84
CA SER A 5 -14.46 -17.82 -3.89
C SER A 5 -14.93 -16.39 -4.20
N ASP A 6 -14.65 -15.44 -3.30
CA ASP A 6 -14.98 -14.03 -3.34
C ASP A 6 -13.82 -13.13 -3.82
N ALA A 7 -12.61 -13.67 -4.04
CA ALA A 7 -11.46 -12.89 -4.48
C ALA A 7 -11.51 -12.60 -5.98
N VAL A 8 -11.55 -11.31 -6.32
CA VAL A 8 -11.41 -10.80 -7.69
C VAL A 8 -10.01 -10.18 -7.83
N ALA A 9 -9.22 -10.72 -8.75
CA ALA A 9 -7.84 -10.29 -8.97
C ALA A 9 -7.77 -8.83 -9.46
N ILE A 10 -6.77 -8.11 -8.98
CA ILE A 10 -6.38 -6.82 -9.54
C ILE A 10 -5.54 -7.08 -10.79
N SER A 11 -5.73 -6.26 -11.83
CA SER A 11 -4.95 -6.37 -13.06
C SER A 11 -3.47 -6.08 -12.81
N ASP A 12 -2.57 -6.82 -13.45
CA ASP A 12 -1.12 -6.64 -13.31
C ASP A 12 -0.66 -5.20 -13.53
N LYS A 13 -1.26 -4.49 -14.51
CA LYS A 13 -0.96 -3.09 -14.81
C LYS A 13 -1.33 -2.12 -13.68
N ASP A 14 -2.22 -2.54 -12.79
CA ASP A 14 -2.76 -1.75 -11.70
C ASP A 14 -2.09 -2.13 -10.36
N LEU A 15 -1.21 -3.14 -10.33
CA LEU A 15 -0.44 -3.51 -9.15
C LEU A 15 0.57 -2.39 -8.81
N HIS A 16 0.55 -1.95 -7.56
CA HIS A 16 1.44 -0.91 -7.07
C HIS A 16 1.60 -0.97 -5.55
N VAL A 17 2.62 -0.28 -5.05
CA VAL A 17 2.79 0.03 -3.62
C VAL A 17 2.30 1.45 -3.38
N THR A 18 1.28 1.62 -2.54
CA THR A 18 0.80 2.96 -2.17
C THR A 18 1.77 3.62 -1.18
N LEU A 19 2.45 4.68 -1.59
CA LEU A 19 3.40 5.43 -0.74
C LEU A 19 2.72 6.32 0.31
N ALA A 20 1.63 6.99 -0.07
CA ALA A 20 0.85 7.85 0.82
C ALA A 20 -0.64 7.82 0.48
N ALA A 21 -1.49 7.90 1.50
CA ALA A 21 -2.93 8.03 1.33
C ALA A 21 -3.56 8.80 2.52
N GLY A 22 -4.89 8.91 2.50
CA GLY A 22 -5.65 9.47 3.62
C GLY A 22 -5.68 11.01 3.69
N PRO A 23 -6.23 11.58 4.77
CA PRO A 23 -6.45 13.02 4.91
C PRO A 23 -5.17 13.85 4.91
N GLY A 24 -4.07 13.32 5.47
CA GLY A 24 -2.75 13.95 5.44
C GLY A 24 -2.31 14.16 3.99
N TRP A 25 -2.19 13.07 3.23
CA TRP A 25 -1.82 13.13 1.81
C TRP A 25 -2.71 14.07 0.99
N LYS A 26 -4.03 14.07 1.20
CA LYS A 26 -4.96 14.94 0.45
C LYS A 26 -4.64 16.43 0.58
N LYS A 27 -4.10 16.86 1.73
CA LYS A 27 -3.71 18.27 1.98
C LYS A 27 -2.40 18.63 1.27
N PHE A 28 -1.49 17.67 1.09
CA PHE A 28 -0.14 17.92 0.59
C PHE A 28 0.06 17.55 -0.88
N ARG A 29 -0.75 16.65 -1.45
CA ARG A 29 -0.58 16.12 -2.82
C ARG A 29 -0.48 17.17 -3.91
N SER A 30 -1.05 18.37 -3.72
CA SER A 30 -0.96 19.45 -4.71
C SER A 30 0.45 19.99 -4.86
N LYS A 31 1.27 19.95 -3.81
CA LYS A 31 2.67 20.40 -3.81
C LYS A 31 3.58 19.47 -4.63
N PHE A 32 3.17 18.22 -4.80
CA PHE A 32 3.91 17.18 -5.50
C PHE A 32 3.38 16.92 -6.92
N LYS A 33 2.49 17.77 -7.42
CA LYS A 33 2.05 17.67 -8.83
C LYS A 33 3.23 18.01 -9.73
N ASN A 34 3.52 17.13 -10.68
CA ASN A 34 4.60 17.26 -11.66
C ASN A 34 6.01 17.22 -11.05
N ILE A 35 6.17 16.68 -9.85
CA ILE A 35 7.48 16.33 -9.31
C ILE A 35 7.82 14.94 -9.84
N ASP A 36 9.02 14.83 -10.40
CA ASP A 36 9.63 13.54 -10.66
C ASP A 36 10.29 13.07 -9.36
N PHE A 37 9.96 11.85 -8.95
CA PHE A 37 10.39 11.31 -7.68
C PHE A 37 11.63 10.45 -7.92
N ASP A 38 12.67 10.66 -7.11
CA ASP A 38 13.86 9.81 -7.16
C ASP A 38 13.46 8.34 -6.92
N GLU A 39 14.02 7.44 -7.71
CA GLU A 39 13.79 6.02 -7.49
C GLU A 39 14.42 5.57 -6.16
N PRO A 40 13.79 4.66 -5.42
CA PRO A 40 14.37 4.11 -4.20
C PRO A 40 15.64 3.31 -4.52
N ASP A 41 16.69 3.56 -3.75
CA ASP A 41 18.02 2.94 -3.91
C ASP A 41 18.19 1.63 -3.12
N PHE A 42 17.17 1.23 -2.36
CA PHE A 42 17.17 -0.01 -1.57
C PHE A 42 16.54 -1.17 -2.35
N LYS A 43 16.90 -2.39 -1.95
CA LYS A 43 16.34 -3.61 -2.56
C LYS A 43 14.85 -3.75 -2.23
N MET A 44 14.00 -3.72 -3.25
CA MET A 44 12.59 -4.09 -3.13
C MET A 44 12.45 -5.62 -3.06
N ASP A 45 11.76 -6.10 -2.03
CA ASP A 45 11.53 -7.52 -1.83
C ASP A 45 10.17 -7.72 -1.15
N ILE A 46 9.53 -8.87 -1.37
CA ILE A 46 8.19 -9.18 -0.84
C ILE A 46 8.25 -10.30 0.19
N GLU A 47 7.37 -10.27 1.18
CA GLU A 47 7.15 -11.43 2.07
C GLU A 47 6.68 -12.63 1.22
N PRO A 48 7.09 -13.87 1.54
CA PRO A 48 6.85 -15.02 0.66
C PRO A 48 5.38 -15.46 0.58
N ASN A 49 4.53 -15.01 1.51
CA ASN A 49 3.15 -15.44 1.61
C ASN A 49 2.21 -14.24 1.52
N PHE A 50 1.13 -14.40 0.76
CA PHE A 50 0.03 -13.46 0.81
C PHE A 50 -0.73 -13.60 2.14
N LYS A 51 -1.36 -12.51 2.55
CA LYS A 51 -2.19 -12.39 3.75
C LYS A 51 -3.56 -11.85 3.35
N VAL A 52 -4.53 -12.02 4.23
CA VAL A 52 -5.88 -11.50 4.06
C VAL A 52 -6.13 -10.47 5.15
N ILE A 53 -6.75 -9.35 4.79
CA ILE A 53 -7.27 -8.38 5.75
C ILE A 53 -8.73 -8.06 5.44
N GLU A 54 -9.51 -7.87 6.49
CA GLU A 54 -10.89 -7.42 6.44
C GLU A 54 -11.03 -6.12 7.26
N LYS A 55 -11.77 -5.14 6.74
CA LYS A 55 -12.07 -3.88 7.41
C LYS A 55 -13.47 -3.42 7.03
N GLY A 56 -14.42 -3.52 7.96
CA GLY A 56 -15.82 -3.28 7.66
C GLY A 56 -16.31 -4.27 6.59
N THR A 57 -16.83 -3.75 5.48
CA THR A 57 -17.30 -4.56 4.34
C THR A 57 -16.21 -4.80 3.29
N SER A 58 -15.01 -4.26 3.48
CA SER A 58 -13.89 -4.42 2.55
C SER A 58 -13.00 -5.58 2.94
N LYS A 59 -12.47 -6.28 1.94
CA LYS A 59 -11.54 -7.38 2.10
C LYS A 59 -10.46 -7.34 1.03
N SER A 60 -9.22 -7.68 1.38
CA SER A 60 -8.11 -7.68 0.44
C SER A 60 -7.13 -8.81 0.72
N TRP A 61 -6.66 -9.42 -0.37
CA TRP A 61 -5.51 -10.32 -0.37
C TRP A 61 -4.31 -9.51 -0.80
N TYR A 62 -3.30 -9.48 0.04
CA TYR A 62 -2.13 -8.62 -0.15
C TYR A 62 -0.85 -9.35 0.17
N ILE A 63 0.26 -8.84 -0.34
CA ILE A 63 1.60 -9.27 0.02
C ILE A 63 2.35 -8.09 0.60
N LYS A 64 2.95 -8.28 1.77
CA LYS A 64 3.66 -7.20 2.47
C LYS A 64 5.06 -7.05 1.89
N MET A 65 5.54 -5.82 1.76
CA MET A 65 6.93 -5.57 1.38
C MET A 65 7.86 -5.93 2.55
N LYS A 66 9.04 -6.48 2.27
CA LYS A 66 10.11 -6.55 3.27
C LYS A 66 10.66 -5.15 3.55
N ASN A 67 11.49 -5.04 4.59
CA ASN A 67 12.23 -3.83 4.93
C ASN A 67 11.35 -2.58 5.07
N GLN A 68 10.27 -2.69 5.85
CA GLN A 68 9.31 -1.59 6.05
C GLN A 68 9.96 -0.28 6.51
N ARG A 69 11.10 -0.35 7.20
CA ARG A 69 11.86 0.83 7.62
C ARG A 69 12.43 1.59 6.43
N ASP A 70 13.10 0.91 5.50
CA ASP A 70 13.67 1.53 4.29
C ASP A 70 12.59 2.24 3.47
N TRP A 71 11.40 1.63 3.36
CA TRP A 71 10.24 2.29 2.74
C TRP A 71 9.76 3.53 3.49
N LYS A 72 9.71 3.48 4.84
CA LYS A 72 9.31 4.64 5.67
C LYS A 72 10.32 5.78 5.54
N ASP A 73 11.62 5.46 5.55
CA ASP A 73 12.71 6.42 5.42
C ASP A 73 12.65 7.07 4.02
N TYR A 74 12.59 6.27 2.96
CA TYR A 74 12.43 6.76 1.58
C TYR A 74 11.20 7.68 1.41
N VAL A 75 10.04 7.28 1.92
CA VAL A 75 8.82 8.10 1.82
C VAL A 75 8.92 9.40 2.63
N THR A 76 9.56 9.36 3.79
CA THR A 76 9.79 10.53 4.63
C THR A 76 10.75 11.51 3.94
N ASP A 77 11.81 11.00 3.33
CA ASP A 77 12.76 11.80 2.55
C ASP A 77 12.11 12.37 1.29
N LEU A 78 11.29 11.58 0.61
CA LEU A 78 10.59 11.99 -0.60
C LEU A 78 9.62 13.16 -0.36
N PHE A 79 8.90 13.10 0.76
CA PHE A 79 7.91 14.12 1.11
C PHE A 79 8.44 15.20 2.04
N GLN A 80 9.63 15.00 2.62
CA GLN A 80 10.20 15.83 3.70
C GLN A 80 9.20 16.03 4.87
N GLU A 81 8.25 15.10 5.02
CA GLU A 81 7.17 15.14 5.99
C GLU A 81 6.65 13.72 6.26
N ASN A 82 6.30 13.45 7.52
CA ASN A 82 5.73 12.16 7.91
C ASN A 82 4.21 12.12 7.68
N ILE A 83 3.80 11.91 6.44
CA ILE A 83 2.40 12.01 5.97
C ILE A 83 1.52 10.88 6.52
N ASP A 84 2.06 9.67 6.69
CA ASP A 84 1.32 8.48 7.11
C ASP A 84 2.20 7.55 7.97
N PRO A 85 2.49 7.94 9.24
CA PRO A 85 3.51 7.30 10.08
C PRO A 85 3.26 5.82 10.38
N GLY A 86 1.98 5.43 10.39
CA GLY A 86 1.59 4.05 10.67
C GLY A 86 1.57 3.17 9.42
N ARG A 87 1.86 3.69 8.22
CA ARG A 87 1.70 2.93 6.98
C ARG A 87 2.52 1.64 6.97
N ILE A 88 1.87 0.57 6.53
CA ILE A 88 2.52 -0.69 6.17
C ILE A 88 2.47 -0.84 4.65
N PHE A 89 3.64 -0.87 4.02
CA PHE A 89 3.81 -1.00 2.58
C PHE A 89 3.52 -2.42 2.12
N HIS A 90 2.65 -2.55 1.14
CA HIS A 90 2.17 -3.81 0.61
C HIS A 90 1.66 -3.61 -0.82
N ILE A 91 1.50 -4.72 -1.53
CA ILE A 91 0.80 -4.79 -2.82
C ILE A 91 -0.50 -5.54 -2.60
N SER A 92 -1.62 -4.94 -2.99
CA SER A 92 -2.91 -5.64 -3.02
C SER A 92 -2.99 -6.46 -4.31
N LEU A 93 -3.21 -7.77 -4.18
CA LEU A 93 -3.29 -8.72 -5.29
C LEU A 93 -4.73 -8.97 -5.74
N ALA A 94 -5.67 -8.93 -4.80
CA ALA A 94 -7.09 -9.13 -5.05
C ALA A 94 -7.94 -8.42 -3.99
N ASN A 95 -9.18 -8.13 -4.33
CA ASN A 95 -10.22 -7.66 -3.42
C ASN A 95 -11.60 -8.15 -3.91
N LEU A 96 -12.69 -7.66 -3.33
CA LEU A 96 -14.04 -8.12 -3.69
C LEU A 96 -14.55 -7.62 -5.06
N THR A 97 -13.88 -6.65 -5.68
CA THR A 97 -14.36 -5.96 -6.90
C THR A 97 -13.36 -5.96 -8.07
N GLY A 98 -12.09 -6.29 -7.81
CA GLY A 98 -10.97 -6.16 -8.75
C GLY A 98 -10.46 -4.72 -8.93
N LYS A 99 -11.08 -3.72 -8.27
CA LYS A 99 -10.71 -2.30 -8.41
C LYS A 99 -9.74 -1.88 -7.32
N VAL A 100 -8.59 -1.30 -7.66
CA VAL A 100 -7.55 -1.03 -6.65
C VAL A 100 -7.99 -0.06 -5.55
N GLY A 101 -8.87 0.89 -5.87
CA GLY A 101 -9.41 1.84 -4.91
C GLY A 101 -10.25 1.20 -3.78
N ASP A 102 -10.71 -0.03 -3.97
CA ASP A 102 -11.52 -0.77 -2.99
C ASP A 102 -10.66 -1.66 -2.06
N SER A 103 -9.33 -1.64 -2.25
CA SER A 103 -8.40 -2.39 -1.40
C SER A 103 -8.19 -1.74 -0.03
N VAL A 104 -7.98 -2.58 0.98
CA VAL A 104 -7.80 -2.15 2.37
C VAL A 104 -6.38 -1.63 2.58
N ALA A 105 -6.25 -0.35 2.95
CA ALA A 105 -4.98 0.22 3.37
C ALA A 105 -4.55 -0.32 4.75
N LEU A 106 -3.30 -0.77 4.85
CA LEU A 106 -2.70 -1.26 6.09
C LEU A 106 -2.01 -0.14 6.87
N VAL A 107 -2.34 -0.05 8.15
CA VAL A 107 -1.66 0.81 9.13
C VAL A 107 -1.35 -0.01 10.37
N GLU A 108 -0.24 0.29 11.04
CA GLU A 108 0.11 -0.25 12.35
C GLU A 108 -1.01 0.05 13.33
N SER A 109 -1.48 -0.98 14.02
CA SER A 109 -2.39 -0.81 15.15
C SER A 109 -1.65 0.00 16.22
N LYS A 110 -2.22 1.16 16.61
CA LYS A 110 -1.78 1.82 17.84
C LYS A 110 -2.21 0.90 19.00
N ASN A 111 -1.24 0.19 19.57
CA ASN A 111 -1.41 -0.45 20.88
C ASN A 111 -1.58 0.61 21.95
#